data_AF-A0A849PP03-F1
#
_entry.id   AF-A0A849PP03-F1
#
_cell.length_a   1.000
_cell.length_b   1.000
_cell.length_c   1.000
_cell.angle_alpha   90.00
_cell.angle_beta   90.00
_cell.angle_gamma   90.00
#
_symmetry.space_group_name_H-M   'P 1'
#
loop_
_entity.id
_entity.type
_entity.pdbx_description
1 polymer ?
#
loop_
_entity_poly.entity_id
_entity_poly.type
_entity_poly.pdbx_seq_one_letter_code
_entity_poly.pdbx_strand_id
1 'polypeptide(L)'
;MANVIVDVEPFVVLLFGLDYPLHGFFHSFLGGSLIALVLYFAVVKCYPWILKVMNTFRVGQEMSRRKILLSCFFGVYLHIILDSVLYTDIMPFFPFDVNPFFGIFGLASGDIYQSCVIMLIVGVILLAYVWIKNKDYPR
;
A
#
# COMPACT_ATOMS: atom_id res chain seq x y z
N MET A 1 2.62 -4.72 -0.72
CA MET A 1 2.80 -5.05 0.72
C MET A 1 2.44 -3.86 1.58
N ALA A 2 3.10 -2.70 1.43
CA ALA A 2 2.79 -1.52 2.23
C ALA A 2 1.37 -0.93 2.02
N ASN A 3 0.75 -1.14 0.85
CA ASN A 3 -0.65 -0.77 0.64
C ASN A 3 -1.61 -1.68 1.43
N VAL A 4 -1.28 -2.97 1.57
CA VAL A 4 -2.19 -4.00 2.08
C VAL A 4 -2.20 -4.08 3.61
N ILE A 5 -1.16 -3.56 4.27
CA ILE A 5 -1.08 -3.64 5.74
C ILE A 5 -2.17 -2.81 6.42
N VAL A 6 -2.66 -1.77 5.75
CA VAL A 6 -3.67 -0.85 6.30
C VAL A 6 -5.04 -1.54 6.34
N ASP A 7 -5.33 -2.42 5.36
CA ASP A 7 -6.54 -3.26 5.29
C ASP A 7 -6.70 -4.20 6.50
N VAL A 8 -5.66 -4.42 7.31
CA VAL A 8 -5.77 -5.25 8.53
C VAL A 8 -6.77 -4.65 9.52
N GLU A 9 -6.86 -3.32 9.60
CA GLU A 9 -7.83 -2.64 10.48
C GLU A 9 -9.28 -3.00 10.11
N PRO A 10 -9.80 -2.68 8.91
CA PRO A 10 -11.17 -3.02 8.52
C PRO A 10 -11.40 -4.54 8.50
N PHE A 11 -10.39 -5.34 8.14
CA PHE A 11 -10.51 -6.80 8.19
C PHE A 11 -10.78 -7.32 9.62
N VAL A 12 -10.07 -6.81 10.63
CA VAL A 12 -10.27 -7.18 12.04
C VAL A 12 -11.66 -6.75 12.52
N VAL A 13 -12.11 -5.55 12.15
CA VAL A 13 -13.45 -5.04 12.50
C VAL A 13 -14.53 -5.96 11.95
N LEU A 14 -14.45 -6.32 10.67
CA LEU A 14 -15.40 -7.21 10.01
C LEU A 14 -15.36 -8.63 10.58
N LEU A 15 -14.16 -9.16 10.85
CA LEU A 15 -13.99 -10.53 11.33
C LEU A 15 -14.58 -10.74 12.73
N PHE A 16 -14.44 -9.75 13.61
CA PHE A 16 -14.89 -9.84 15.00
C PHE A 16 -16.19 -9.08 15.29
N GLY A 17 -16.75 -8.36 14.31
CA GLY A 17 -17.98 -7.58 14.47
C GLY A 17 -17.82 -6.49 15.55
N LEU A 18 -16.68 -5.80 15.55
CA LEU A 18 -16.35 -4.82 16.59
C LEU A 18 -17.22 -3.56 16.47
N ASP A 19 -17.56 -2.96 17.61
CA ASP A 19 -18.15 -1.62 17.69
C ASP A 19 -17.05 -0.55 17.50
N TYR A 20 -16.47 -0.52 16.30
CA TYR A 20 -15.38 0.36 15.89
C TYR A 20 -15.61 0.76 14.43
N PRO A 21 -15.27 2.01 14.01
CA PRO A 21 -15.38 2.42 12.61
C PRO A 21 -14.65 1.45 11.68
N LEU A 22 -15.19 1.23 10.48
CA LEU A 22 -14.55 0.32 9.54
C LEU A 22 -13.14 0.81 9.20
N HIS A 23 -13.00 2.11 8.95
CA HIS A 23 -11.71 2.78 8.81
C HIS A 23 -11.49 3.72 10.00
N GLY A 24 -10.60 3.34 10.90
CA GLY A 24 -10.38 4.06 12.14
C GLY A 24 -9.05 4.80 12.17
N PHE A 25 -8.38 4.77 13.32
CA PHE A 25 -7.14 5.49 13.55
C PHE A 25 -6.03 5.14 12.55
N PHE A 26 -5.93 3.88 12.11
CA PHE A 26 -4.85 3.47 11.20
C PHE A 26 -5.06 3.94 9.75
N HIS A 27 -6.28 4.37 9.39
CA HIS A 27 -6.59 5.08 8.14
C HIS A 27 -6.38 6.61 8.24
N SER A 28 -5.58 7.09 9.19
CA SER A 28 -5.08 8.48 9.23
C SER A 28 -3.60 8.55 8.85
N PHE A 29 -3.10 9.71 8.40
CA PHE A 29 -1.65 9.85 8.13
C PHE A 29 -0.80 9.63 9.39
N LEU A 30 -1.34 10.00 10.56
CA LEU A 30 -0.68 9.79 11.84
C LEU A 30 -0.60 8.31 12.20
N GLY A 31 -1.74 7.60 12.21
CA GLY A 31 -1.81 6.16 12.49
C GLY A 31 -1.08 5.33 11.42
N GLY A 32 -1.25 5.69 10.16
CA GLY A 32 -0.54 5.11 9.03
C GLY A 32 0.98 5.27 9.12
N SER A 33 1.49 6.40 9.63
CA SER A 33 2.93 6.57 9.90
C SER A 33 3.46 5.52 10.89
N LEU A 34 2.69 5.22 11.95
CA LEU A 34 3.07 4.22 12.95
C LEU A 34 3.11 2.82 12.32
N ILE A 35 2.11 2.48 11.52
CA ILE A 35 2.07 1.20 10.79
C ILE A 35 3.21 1.12 9.76
N ALA A 36 3.50 2.20 9.04
CA ALA A 36 4.61 2.26 8.09
C ALA A 36 5.97 2.02 8.77
N LEU A 37 6.17 2.55 9.97
CA LEU A 37 7.38 2.31 10.78
C LEU A 37 7.46 0.85 11.25
N VAL A 38 6.37 0.29 11.78
CA VAL A 38 6.31 -1.12 12.19
C VAL A 38 6.63 -2.03 10.99
N LEU A 39 6.02 -1.74 9.84
CA LEU A 39 6.27 -2.47 8.60
C LEU A 39 7.71 -2.33 8.14
N TYR A 40 8.31 -1.14 8.22
CA TYR A 40 9.72 -0.93 7.88
C TYR A 40 10.63 -1.85 8.69
N PHE A 41 10.47 -1.93 10.01
CA PHE A 41 11.28 -2.81 10.84
C PHE A 41 11.05 -4.29 10.50
N ALA A 42 9.81 -4.69 10.26
CA ALA A 42 9.48 -6.05 9.82
C ALA A 42 10.15 -6.40 8.48
N VAL A 43 10.08 -5.50 7.49
CA VAL A 43 10.69 -5.71 6.17
C VAL A 43 12.21 -5.74 6.26
N VAL A 44 12.84 -4.85 7.02
CA VAL A 44 14.30 -4.87 7.22
C VAL A 44 14.76 -6.18 7.87
N LYS A 45 14.03 -6.67 8.86
CA LYS A 45 14.32 -7.95 9.53
C LYS A 45 14.18 -9.13 8.56
N CYS A 46 13.16 -9.13 7.71
CA CYS A 46 12.87 -10.19 6.75
C CYS A 46 13.57 -10.01 5.39
N TYR A 47 14.34 -8.92 5.21
CA TYR A 47 14.89 -8.52 3.92
C TYR A 47 15.71 -9.62 3.20
N PRO A 48 16.59 -10.39 3.89
CA PRO A 48 17.32 -11.47 3.23
C PRO A 48 16.41 -12.54 2.62
N TRP A 49 15.31 -12.87 3.31
CA TRP A 49 14.32 -13.82 2.80
C TRP A 49 13.53 -13.24 1.63
N ILE A 50 13.09 -11.97 1.74
CA ILE A 50 12.41 -11.26 0.65
C ILE A 50 13.29 -11.21 -0.60
N LEU A 51 14.56 -10.85 -0.45
CA LEU A 51 15.52 -10.81 -1.56
C LEU A 51 15.72 -12.19 -2.19
N LYS A 52 15.80 -13.26 -1.38
CA LYS A 52 15.87 -14.64 -1.89
C LYS A 52 14.66 -14.99 -2.74
N VAL A 53 13.45 -14.65 -2.28
CA VAL A 53 12.21 -14.86 -3.06
C VAL A 53 12.23 -14.06 -4.36
N MET A 54 12.60 -12.77 -4.31
CA MET A 54 12.68 -11.93 -5.49
C MET A 54 13.72 -12.43 -6.51
N ASN A 55 14.84 -12.96 -6.04
CA ASN A 55 15.88 -13.55 -6.89
C ASN A 55 15.38 -14.81 -7.60
N THR A 56 14.57 -15.66 -6.94
CA THR A 56 13.91 -16.82 -7.58
C THR A 56 13.09 -16.39 -8.79
N PHE A 57 12.42 -15.23 -8.71
CA PHE A 57 11.63 -14.65 -9.79
C PHE A 57 12.44 -13.72 -10.71
N ARG A 58 13.77 -13.62 -10.56
CA ARG A 58 14.65 -12.74 -11.36
C ARG A 58 14.26 -11.26 -11.34
N VAL A 59 13.62 -10.82 -10.27
CA VAL A 59 13.22 -9.42 -10.04
C VAL A 59 13.89 -8.83 -8.80
N GLY A 60 14.93 -9.52 -8.31
CA GLY A 60 15.78 -9.08 -7.22
C GLY A 60 16.33 -7.69 -7.45
N GLN A 61 16.17 -6.83 -6.44
CA GLN A 61 16.79 -5.52 -6.41
C GLN A 61 17.35 -5.28 -5.02
N GLU A 62 18.62 -4.88 -4.97
CA GLU A 62 19.20 -4.40 -3.73
C GLU A 62 18.55 -3.07 -3.35
N MET A 63 17.97 -3.05 -2.15
CA MET A 63 17.27 -1.90 -1.60
C MET A 63 18.04 -1.43 -0.38
N SER A 64 18.49 -0.19 -0.42
CA SER A 64 19.01 0.46 0.77
C SER A 64 17.88 0.64 1.79
N ARG A 65 18.22 0.71 3.08
CA ARG A 65 17.24 0.94 4.16
C ARG A 65 16.39 2.19 3.91
N ARG A 66 16.98 3.24 3.34
CA ARG A 66 16.26 4.46 2.95
C ARG A 66 15.20 4.19 1.88
N LYS A 67 15.49 3.36 0.87
CA LYS A 67 14.49 2.96 -0.14
C LYS A 67 13.35 2.16 0.49
N ILE A 68 13.67 1.21 1.37
CA ILE A 68 12.65 0.41 2.08
C ILE A 68 11.73 1.31 2.90
N LEU A 69 12.30 2.23 3.67
CA LEU A 69 11.55 3.20 4.47
C LEU A 69 10.60 4.03 3.59
N LEU A 70 11.13 4.65 2.54
CA LEU A 70 10.32 5.46 1.61
C LEU A 70 9.22 4.63 0.95
N SER A 71 9.49 3.40 0.53
CA SER A 71 8.48 2.51 -0.05
C SER A 71 7.38 2.12 0.95
N CYS A 72 7.71 1.95 2.23
CA CYS A 72 6.72 1.66 3.28
C CYS A 72 5.77 2.84 3.49
N PHE A 73 6.31 4.04 3.67
CA PHE A 73 5.52 5.26 3.83
C PHE A 73 4.70 5.58 2.58
N PHE A 74 5.32 5.50 1.40
CA PHE A 74 4.65 5.78 0.14
C PHE A 74 3.47 4.83 -0.09
N GLY A 75 3.63 3.53 0.16
CA GLY A 75 2.54 2.58 0.00
C GLY A 75 1.38 2.80 0.98
N VAL A 76 1.68 3.07 2.26
CA VAL A 76 0.64 3.34 3.27
C VAL A 76 -0.11 4.64 2.97
N TYR A 77 0.61 5.71 2.62
CA TYR A 77 -0.04 6.98 2.32
C TYR A 77 -0.84 6.93 1.02
N LEU A 78 -0.34 6.23 0.00
CA LEU A 78 -1.09 6.03 -1.23
C LEU A 78 -2.40 5.29 -0.96
N HIS A 79 -2.37 4.25 -0.12
CA HIS A 79 -3.58 3.54 0.31
C HIS A 79 -4.59 4.49 0.96
N ILE A 80 -4.15 5.21 2.01
CA ILE A 80 -5.01 6.13 2.75
C ILE A 80 -5.62 7.17 1.80
N ILE A 81 -4.82 7.76 0.91
CA ILE A 81 -5.32 8.75 -0.06
C ILE A 81 -6.37 8.14 -0.99
N LEU A 82 -6.11 6.95 -1.54
CA LEU A 82 -7.06 6.28 -2.46
C LEU A 82 -8.38 5.98 -1.75
N ASP A 83 -8.32 5.46 -0.54
CA ASP A 83 -9.52 5.15 0.23
C ASP A 83 -10.25 6.41 0.68
N SER A 84 -9.51 7.48 1.01
CA SER A 84 -10.09 8.78 1.37
C SER A 84 -10.92 9.40 0.25
N VAL A 85 -10.64 9.08 -1.02
CA VAL A 85 -11.48 9.52 -2.14
C VAL A 85 -12.83 8.80 -2.16
N LEU A 86 -12.86 7.53 -1.71
CA LEU A 86 -13.99 6.62 -1.86
C LEU A 86 -14.90 6.57 -0.62
N TYR A 87 -14.32 6.52 0.58
CA TYR A 87 -15.05 6.26 1.80
C TYR A 87 -15.30 7.51 2.64
N THR A 88 -16.50 7.61 3.20
CA THR A 88 -16.95 8.75 3.99
C THR A 88 -16.48 8.71 5.44
N ASP A 89 -16.13 7.54 5.97
CA ASP A 89 -15.76 7.32 7.37
C ASP A 89 -14.27 7.53 7.64
N ILE A 90 -13.47 7.79 6.60
CA ILE A 90 -12.02 8.00 6.73
C ILE A 90 -11.72 9.43 7.18
N MET A 91 -10.85 9.54 8.18
CA MET A 91 -10.35 10.80 8.73
C MET A 91 -8.82 10.92 8.54
N PRO A 92 -8.35 11.39 7.37
CA PRO A 92 -6.92 11.41 7.03
C PRO A 92 -6.09 12.24 8.01
N PHE A 93 -6.70 13.29 8.56
CA PHE A 93 -6.09 14.25 9.48
C PHE A 93 -6.58 14.08 10.93
N PHE A 94 -6.93 12.85 11.33
CA PHE A 94 -7.30 12.52 12.72
C PHE A 94 -6.38 13.24 13.73
N PRO A 95 -6.92 13.90 14.77
CA PRO A 95 -8.30 13.81 15.27
C PRO A 95 -9.29 14.78 14.61
N PHE A 96 -8.89 15.51 13.56
CA PHE A 96 -9.83 16.34 12.83
C PHE A 96 -10.73 15.46 11.95
N ASP A 97 -12.04 15.57 12.15
CA ASP A 97 -13.08 14.89 11.38
C ASP A 97 -13.31 15.62 10.04
N VAL A 98 -12.27 15.64 9.21
CA VAL A 98 -12.29 16.29 7.90
C VAL A 98 -11.57 15.41 6.90
N ASN A 99 -12.26 15.06 5.82
CA ASN A 99 -11.70 14.41 4.66
C ASN A 99 -11.79 15.33 3.43
N PRO A 100 -10.72 16.08 3.10
CA PRO A 100 -10.72 16.97 1.94
C PRO A 100 -10.64 16.20 0.62
N PHE A 101 -10.32 14.90 0.63
CA PHE A 101 -10.15 14.09 -0.57
C PHE A 101 -11.46 13.46 -1.05
N PHE A 102 -12.43 13.33 -0.15
CA PHE A 102 -13.71 12.71 -0.44
C PHE A 102 -14.39 13.38 -1.63
N GLY A 103 -14.66 12.60 -2.67
CA GLY A 103 -15.37 13.08 -3.85
C GLY A 103 -14.62 14.08 -4.74
N ILE A 104 -13.31 14.37 -4.52
CA ILE A 104 -12.53 15.32 -5.35
C ILE A 104 -12.66 15.01 -6.84
N PHE A 105 -12.67 13.73 -7.20
CA PHE A 105 -12.70 13.32 -8.60
C PHE A 105 -14.11 13.06 -9.12
N GLY A 106 -15.16 13.21 -8.29
CA GLY A 106 -16.53 12.83 -8.65
C GLY A 106 -16.67 11.38 -9.13
N LEU A 107 -15.66 10.54 -8.84
CA LEU A 107 -15.55 9.18 -9.38
C LEU A 107 -16.69 8.35 -8.82
N ALA A 108 -17.45 7.72 -9.71
CA ALA A 108 -18.20 6.56 -9.30
C ALA A 108 -17.19 5.49 -8.86
N SER A 109 -17.57 4.63 -7.93
CA SER A 109 -16.74 3.47 -7.52
C SER A 109 -16.21 2.68 -8.73
N GLY A 110 -16.97 2.65 -9.83
CA GLY A 110 -16.57 2.08 -11.13
C GLY A 110 -15.27 2.65 -11.74
N ASP A 111 -15.01 3.95 -11.60
CA ASP A 111 -13.84 4.59 -12.22
C ASP A 111 -12.54 4.22 -11.48
N ILE A 112 -12.62 4.02 -10.16
CA ILE A 112 -11.49 3.53 -9.34
C ILE A 112 -11.13 2.11 -9.79
N TYR A 113 -12.12 1.22 -9.95
CA TYR A 113 -11.86 -0.14 -10.44
C TYR A 113 -11.21 -0.16 -11.83
N GLN A 114 -11.65 0.70 -12.74
CA GLN A 114 -11.01 0.83 -14.06
C GLN A 114 -9.56 1.27 -13.94
N SER A 115 -9.27 2.27 -13.10
CA SER A 115 -7.89 2.72 -12.87
C SER A 115 -7.02 1.61 -12.26
N CYS A 116 -7.56 0.79 -11.34
CA CYS A 116 -6.87 -0.37 -10.78
C CYS A 116 -6.53 -1.40 -11.86
N VAL A 117 -7.48 -1.71 -12.76
CA VAL A 117 -7.25 -2.64 -13.88
C VAL A 117 -6.18 -2.10 -14.83
N ILE A 118 -6.21 -0.81 -15.16
CA ILE A 118 -5.18 -0.17 -16.00
C ILE A 118 -3.81 -0.27 -15.32
N MET A 119 -3.72 0.07 -14.03
CA MET A 119 -2.47 -0.02 -13.27
C MET A 119 -1.96 -1.45 -13.14
N LEU A 120 -2.84 -2.44 -13.03
CA LEU A 120 -2.47 -3.86 -13.06
C LEU A 120 -1.84 -4.23 -14.40
N ILE A 121 -2.46 -3.84 -15.52
CA ILE A 121 -1.92 -4.11 -16.87
C ILE A 121 -0.54 -3.47 -17.02
N VAL A 122 -0.39 -2.19 -16.65
CA VAL A 122 0.89 -1.48 -16.69
C VAL A 122 1.93 -2.19 -15.82
N GLY A 123 1.56 -2.59 -14.60
CA GLY A 123 2.43 -3.31 -13.68
C GLY A 123 2.91 -4.65 -14.24
N VAL A 124 2.02 -5.42 -14.88
CA VAL A 124 2.36 -6.69 -15.54
C VAL A 124 3.32 -6.48 -16.71
N ILE A 125 3.09 -5.45 -17.54
CA ILE A 125 3.99 -5.11 -18.65
C ILE A 125 5.39 -4.75 -18.14
N LEU A 126 5.48 -3.91 -17.12
CA LEU A 126 6.76 -3.52 -16.51
C LEU A 126 7.48 -4.72 -15.89
N LEU A 127 6.74 -5.60 -15.22
CA LEU A 127 7.29 -6.83 -14.63
C LEU A 127 7.85 -7.75 -15.71
N ALA A 128 7.11 -7.96 -16.81
CA ALA A 128 7.55 -8.76 -17.94
C ALA A 128 8.82 -8.17 -18.58
N TYR A 129 8.86 -6.85 -18.78
CA TYR A 129 10.04 -6.15 -19.29
C TYR A 129 11.28 -6.38 -18.41
N VAL A 130 11.14 -6.20 -17.09
CA VAL A 130 12.25 -6.43 -16.14
C VAL A 130 12.69 -7.90 -16.15
N TRP A 131 11.74 -8.82 -16.19
CA TRP A 131 12.02 -10.26 -16.20
C TRP A 131 12.79 -10.70 -17.45
N ILE A 132 12.37 -10.23 -18.64
CA ILE A 132 13.06 -10.50 -19.91
C ILE A 132 14.46 -9.90 -19.88
N LYS A 133 14.60 -8.63 -19.51
CA LYS A 133 15.89 -7.95 -19.45
C LYS A 133 16.89 -8.68 -18.53
N ASN A 134 16.43 -9.14 -17.37
CA ASN A 134 17.28 -9.87 -16.42
C ASN A 134 17.53 -11.33 -16.83
N LYS A 135 16.76 -11.89 -17.77
CA LYS A 135 17.06 -13.19 -18.40
C LYS A 135 18.26 -13.07 -19.33
N ASP A 136 18.33 -11.99 -20.11
CA ASP A 136 19.41 -11.77 -21.07
C ASP A 136 20.70 -11.24 -20.41
N TYR A 137 20.56 -10.56 -19.26
CA TYR A 137 21.68 -10.02 -18.46
C TYR A 137 21.51 -10.36 -16.97
N PRO A 138 21.84 -11.59 -16.54
CA PRO A 138 21.78 -11.96 -15.13
C PRO A 138 22.80 -11.13 -14.32
N ARG A 139 22.36 -10.60 -13.18
CA ARG A 139 23.22 -9.87 -12.23
C ARG A 139 23.92 -10.81 -11.27
#